data_AF-A0A9E5V1B3-F1
#
_entry.id   AF-A0A9E5V1B3-F1
#
_cell.length_a   1.000
_cell.length_b   1.000
_cell.length_c   1.000
_cell.angle_alpha   90.00
_cell.angle_beta   90.00
_cell.angle_gamma   90.00
#
_symmetry.space_group_name_H-M   'P 1'
#
loop_
_entity.id
_entity.type
_entity.pdbx_description
1 polymer ?
#
loop_
_entity_poly.entity_id
_entity_poly.type
_entity_poly.pdbx_seq_one_letter_code
_entity_poly.pdbx_strand_id
1 'polypeptide(L)'
;MESLGAVGTGGNVEITTGTLRMSNGAQLSARTFGQGDAGNIIINARDRVSFDDSFISSSVGLRAVGTGGTVEITTGTLQVNNETLLSASTFGEGNAGDIIINARDRVSFDNLSDASTEVRSDAIGTGGDIVITTRALSVTNALGLFAGTSGQGDAGDIIINARESRLL
;
A
#
# COMPACT_ATOMS: atom_id res chain seq x y z
N MET A 1 -8.34 23.29 -14.29
CA MET A 1 -7.01 23.51 -13.68
C MET A 1 -7.23 23.47 -12.19
N GLU A 2 -7.03 22.30 -11.57
CA GLU A 2 -7.23 22.15 -10.13
C GLU A 2 -6.04 22.75 -9.38
N SER A 3 -6.33 23.37 -8.24
CA SER A 3 -5.39 24.15 -7.45
C SER A 3 -4.22 23.29 -6.93
N LEU A 4 -3.01 23.55 -7.43
CA LEU A 4 -1.73 23.10 -6.86
C LEU A 4 -1.37 23.82 -5.53
N GLY A 5 -2.35 24.40 -4.83
CA GLY A 5 -2.14 25.30 -3.69
C GLY A 5 -2.78 24.85 -2.37
N ALA A 6 -3.35 23.64 -2.30
CA ALA A 6 -3.83 23.12 -1.02
C ALA A 6 -2.64 22.73 -0.15
N VAL A 7 -2.54 23.32 1.04
CA VAL A 7 -1.52 22.98 2.04
C VAL A 7 -2.20 22.28 3.21
N GLY A 8 -1.79 21.06 3.52
CA GLY A 8 -2.34 20.28 4.63
C GLY A 8 -1.97 18.81 4.54
N THR A 9 -1.83 18.18 5.70
CA THR A 9 -1.60 16.74 5.82
C THR A 9 -2.91 15.97 5.59
N GLY A 10 -2.83 14.84 4.89
CA GLY A 10 -3.95 13.91 4.71
C GLY A 10 -4.47 13.38 6.04
N GLY A 11 -5.78 13.13 6.10
CA GLY A 11 -6.40 12.50 7.28
C GLY A 11 -6.09 11.00 7.32
N ASN A 12 -5.94 10.46 8.53
CA ASN A 12 -5.75 9.03 8.73
C ASN A 12 -7.07 8.26 8.62
N VAL A 13 -6.98 7.01 8.19
CA VAL A 13 -8.07 6.03 8.21
C VAL A 13 -7.70 4.93 9.21
N GLU A 14 -8.55 4.69 10.20
CA GLU A 14 -8.37 3.61 11.17
C GLU A 14 -9.60 2.70 11.19
N ILE A 15 -9.38 1.39 11.00
CA ILE A 15 -10.44 0.37 11.02
C ILE A 15 -10.07 -0.70 12.03
N THR A 16 -10.92 -0.88 13.05
CA THR A 16 -10.82 -1.99 14.01
C THR A 16 -12.06 -2.88 13.91
N THR A 17 -11.89 -4.16 13.58
CA THR A 17 -13.01 -5.09 13.34
C THR A 17 -12.64 -6.56 13.61
N GLY A 18 -13.62 -7.45 13.61
CA GLY A 18 -13.37 -8.89 13.52
C GLY A 18 -12.94 -9.29 12.11
N THR A 19 -13.70 -8.85 11.11
CA THR A 19 -13.43 -9.12 9.69
C THR A 19 -13.70 -7.86 8.88
N LEU A 20 -12.80 -7.53 7.97
CA LEU A 20 -12.98 -6.50 6.94
C LEU A 20 -13.12 -7.17 5.58
N ARG A 21 -14.15 -6.79 4.82
CA ARG A 21 -14.30 -7.17 3.41
C ARG A 21 -14.56 -5.91 2.60
N MET A 22 -13.72 -5.66 1.61
CA MET A 22 -13.93 -4.63 0.59
C MET A 22 -14.04 -5.32 -0.77
N SER A 23 -15.00 -4.86 -1.58
CA SER A 23 -15.18 -5.39 -2.92
C SER A 23 -15.88 -4.44 -3.87
N ASN A 24 -15.84 -4.74 -5.18
CA ASN A 24 -16.58 -4.04 -6.25
C ASN A 24 -16.14 -2.57 -6.42
N GLY A 25 -14.85 -2.35 -6.62
CA GLY A 25 -14.23 -1.04 -6.77
C GLY A 25 -14.18 -0.20 -5.48
N ALA A 26 -14.31 -0.83 -4.30
CA ALA A 26 -14.27 -0.14 -3.02
C ALA A 26 -12.90 0.53 -2.77
N GLN A 27 -12.90 1.69 -2.09
CA GLN A 27 -11.69 2.48 -1.89
C GLN A 27 -11.48 2.90 -0.43
N LEU A 28 -10.24 2.78 0.06
CA LEU A 28 -9.73 3.48 1.24
C LEU A 28 -8.65 4.45 0.77
N SER A 29 -8.82 5.74 1.03
CA SER A 29 -7.89 6.75 0.56
C SER A 29 -7.54 7.74 1.66
N ALA A 30 -6.23 7.90 1.87
CA ALA A 30 -5.62 8.90 2.73
C ALA A 30 -4.56 9.71 1.96
N ARG A 31 -4.72 9.82 0.64
CA ARG A 31 -3.78 10.48 -0.28
C ARG A 31 -3.66 11.99 -0.02
N THR A 32 -2.52 12.55 -0.41
CA THR A 32 -2.32 13.99 -0.58
C THR A 32 -2.24 14.36 -2.06
N PHE A 33 -2.78 15.52 -2.45
CA PHE A 33 -2.71 16.06 -3.82
C PHE A 33 -2.12 17.48 -3.88
N GLY A 34 -1.65 18.00 -2.74
CA GLY A 34 -1.11 19.35 -2.61
C GLY A 34 0.22 19.33 -1.88
N GLN A 35 0.48 20.33 -1.06
CA GLN A 35 1.64 20.37 -0.19
C GLN A 35 1.28 19.83 1.20
N GLY A 36 1.97 18.78 1.64
CA GLY A 36 1.75 18.12 2.93
C GLY A 36 1.66 16.61 2.76
N ASP A 37 2.03 15.88 3.81
CA ASP A 37 2.13 14.41 3.79
C ASP A 37 0.76 13.74 3.61
N ALA A 38 0.74 12.56 3.00
CA ALA A 38 -0.44 11.70 3.00
C ALA A 38 -0.70 11.16 4.41
N GLY A 39 -1.97 10.85 4.71
CA GLY A 39 -2.36 10.23 5.97
C GLY A 39 -2.20 8.71 5.93
N ASN A 40 -2.08 8.07 7.08
CA ASN A 40 -1.91 6.62 7.19
C ASN A 40 -3.23 5.86 7.06
N ILE A 41 -3.16 4.60 6.60
CA ILE A 41 -4.28 3.65 6.62
C ILE A 41 -3.90 2.50 7.55
N ILE A 42 -4.61 2.39 8.67
CA ILE A 42 -4.35 1.39 9.71
C ILE A 42 -5.56 0.45 9.81
N ILE A 43 -5.35 -0.84 9.55
CA ILE A 43 -6.39 -1.86 9.57
C ILE A 43 -6.03 -2.94 10.58
N ASN A 44 -6.81 -3.01 11.65
CA ASN A 44 -6.71 -4.01 12.71
C ASN A 44 -7.93 -4.94 12.65
N ALA A 45 -7.77 -6.09 12.01
CA ALA A 45 -8.81 -7.12 11.95
C ALA A 45 -8.44 -8.33 12.81
N ARG A 46 -9.32 -8.82 13.67
CA ARG A 46 -9.01 -10.00 14.49
C ARG A 46 -8.81 -11.26 13.64
N ASP A 47 -9.64 -11.47 12.63
CA ASP A 47 -9.74 -12.72 11.88
C ASP A 47 -9.23 -12.61 10.45
N ARG A 48 -9.83 -11.72 9.66
CA ARG A 48 -9.60 -11.67 8.21
C ARG A 48 -9.75 -10.26 7.65
N VAL A 49 -8.88 -9.95 6.70
CA VAL A 49 -9.04 -8.85 5.74
C VAL A 49 -9.13 -9.48 4.35
N SER A 50 -10.13 -9.09 3.58
CA SER A 50 -10.33 -9.53 2.20
C SER A 50 -10.57 -8.32 1.31
N PHE A 51 -9.68 -8.12 0.36
CA PHE A 51 -9.80 -7.14 -0.71
C PHE A 51 -9.96 -7.87 -2.04
N ASP A 52 -10.95 -7.45 -2.82
CA ASP A 52 -11.35 -8.11 -4.07
C ASP A 52 -11.87 -7.03 -5.01
N ASP A 53 -11.10 -6.65 -6.05
CA ASP A 53 -11.40 -5.45 -6.85
C ASP A 53 -11.54 -4.20 -5.95
N SER A 54 -10.42 -3.74 -5.40
CA SER A 54 -10.39 -2.65 -4.40
C SER A 54 -9.11 -1.81 -4.49
N PHE A 55 -9.17 -0.57 -4.00
CA PHE A 55 -8.03 0.35 -3.99
C PHE A 55 -7.77 0.89 -2.58
N ILE A 56 -6.56 0.64 -2.06
CA ILE A 56 -6.14 1.12 -0.74
C ILE A 56 -4.92 2.00 -0.96
N SER A 57 -5.03 3.29 -0.67
CA SER A 57 -4.01 4.25 -1.09
C SER A 57 -3.71 5.36 -0.10
N SER A 58 -2.43 5.46 0.26
CA SER A 58 -1.81 6.48 1.11
C SER A 58 -0.70 7.23 0.35
N SER A 59 -0.88 7.39 -0.97
CA SER A 59 0.13 7.93 -1.88
C SER A 59 0.20 9.46 -1.94
N VAL A 60 1.33 9.95 -2.46
CA VAL A 60 1.53 11.35 -2.87
C VAL A 60 1.13 11.50 -4.33
N GLY A 61 0.15 12.37 -4.58
CA GLY A 61 -0.42 12.58 -5.92
C GLY A 61 0.55 13.23 -6.92
N LEU A 62 0.16 13.22 -8.19
CA LEU A 62 0.93 13.83 -9.26
C LEU A 62 1.17 15.33 -8.99
N ARG A 63 2.44 15.77 -9.02
CA ARG A 63 2.87 17.15 -8.73
C ARG A 63 2.56 17.63 -7.30
N ALA A 64 2.15 16.74 -6.40
CA ALA A 64 2.06 17.03 -4.98
C ALA A 64 3.46 17.04 -4.35
N VAL A 65 3.60 17.67 -3.18
CA VAL A 65 4.85 17.70 -2.41
C VAL A 65 4.56 17.20 -1.00
N GLY A 66 5.16 16.08 -0.62
CA GLY A 66 4.95 15.47 0.69
C GLY A 66 5.45 14.04 0.74
N THR A 67 5.36 13.44 1.91
CA THR A 67 5.72 12.03 2.14
C THR A 67 4.47 11.15 2.04
N GLY A 68 4.58 9.99 1.41
CA GLY A 68 3.54 8.96 1.41
C GLY A 68 3.32 8.43 2.82
N GLY A 69 2.08 8.12 3.16
CA GLY A 69 1.76 7.53 4.46
C GLY A 69 1.87 6.02 4.41
N THR A 70 1.83 5.40 5.59
CA THR A 70 1.91 3.96 5.75
C THR A 70 0.55 3.31 5.53
N VAL A 71 0.54 2.18 4.81
CA VAL A 71 -0.57 1.22 4.83
C VAL A 71 -0.19 0.07 5.75
N GLU A 72 -0.80 0.01 6.93
CA GLU A 72 -0.55 -1.03 7.94
C GLU A 72 -1.76 -1.95 8.08
N ILE A 73 -1.52 -3.26 7.96
CA ILE A 73 -2.56 -4.29 8.08
C ILE A 73 -2.12 -5.34 9.10
N THR A 74 -2.84 -5.41 10.22
CA THR A 74 -2.69 -6.47 11.22
C THR A 74 -3.92 -7.37 11.21
N THR A 75 -3.72 -8.67 10.92
CA THR A 75 -4.84 -9.62 10.77
C THR A 75 -4.52 -11.09 11.11
N GLY A 76 -5.53 -11.95 11.17
CA GLY A 76 -5.32 -13.40 11.12
C GLY A 76 -4.90 -13.84 9.71
N THR A 77 -5.70 -13.49 8.71
CA THR A 77 -5.43 -13.77 7.30
C THR A 77 -5.68 -12.52 6.44
N LEU A 78 -4.77 -12.23 5.51
CA LEU A 78 -4.98 -11.23 4.46
C LEU A 78 -5.14 -11.93 3.10
N GLN A 79 -6.17 -11.54 2.36
CA GLN A 79 -6.35 -11.92 0.95
C GLN A 79 -6.48 -10.65 0.10
N VAL A 80 -5.61 -10.51 -0.89
CA VAL A 80 -5.58 -9.44 -1.89
C VAL A 80 -5.82 -10.12 -3.24
N ASN A 81 -6.95 -9.84 -3.88
CA ASN A 81 -7.38 -10.53 -5.09
C ASN A 81 -7.91 -9.54 -6.13
N ASN A 82 -7.98 -10.00 -7.38
CA ASN A 82 -8.70 -9.38 -8.48
C ASN A 82 -8.34 -7.89 -8.65
N GLU A 83 -7.20 -7.61 -9.29
CA GLU A 83 -6.77 -6.25 -9.63
C GLU A 83 -6.72 -5.27 -8.44
N THR A 84 -6.73 -5.79 -7.21
CA THR A 84 -6.64 -4.96 -6.01
C THR A 84 -5.24 -4.36 -5.91
N LEU A 85 -5.19 -3.05 -5.68
CA LEU A 85 -3.99 -2.27 -5.49
C LEU A 85 -3.86 -1.79 -4.03
N LEU A 86 -2.76 -2.16 -3.37
CA LEU A 86 -2.27 -1.50 -2.17
C LEU A 86 -1.16 -0.52 -2.56
N SER A 87 -1.30 0.77 -2.29
CA SER A 87 -0.31 1.76 -2.75
C SER A 87 0.04 2.80 -1.69
N ALA A 88 1.33 2.91 -1.42
CA ALA A 88 1.94 4.04 -0.71
C ALA A 88 2.99 4.76 -1.58
N SER A 89 2.95 4.56 -2.90
CA SER A 89 3.85 5.17 -3.88
C SER A 89 3.83 6.71 -3.87
N THR A 90 4.85 7.32 -4.46
CA THR A 90 4.90 8.76 -4.75
C THR A 90 4.85 9.01 -6.26
N PHE A 91 3.99 9.94 -6.67
CA PHE A 91 3.87 10.44 -8.05
C PHE A 91 4.31 11.91 -8.15
N GLY A 92 4.85 12.47 -7.06
CA GLY A 92 5.23 13.88 -6.93
C GLY A 92 6.62 14.03 -6.33
N GLU A 93 6.82 15.08 -5.55
CA GLU A 93 8.07 15.32 -4.83
C GLU A 93 7.93 14.88 -3.36
N GLY A 94 8.85 14.06 -2.89
CA GLY A 94 8.88 13.48 -1.55
C GLY A 94 8.75 11.96 -1.57
N ASN A 95 9.12 11.34 -0.45
CA ASN A 95 9.30 9.89 -0.36
C ASN A 95 7.97 9.13 -0.49
N ALA A 96 8.04 7.92 -1.05
CA ALA A 96 6.94 6.98 -0.91
C ALA A 96 6.82 6.52 0.56
N GLY A 97 5.62 6.08 0.95
CA GLY A 97 5.37 5.46 2.25
C GLY A 97 5.51 3.94 2.18
N ASP A 98 5.35 3.31 3.34
CA ASP A 98 5.55 1.86 3.50
C ASP A 98 4.24 1.07 3.43
N ILE A 99 4.35 -0.20 3.06
CA ILE A 99 3.28 -1.19 3.22
C ILE A 99 3.74 -2.23 4.23
N ILE A 100 3.06 -2.30 5.37
CA ILE A 100 3.40 -3.19 6.48
C ILE A 100 2.25 -4.17 6.70
N ILE A 101 2.53 -5.46 6.56
CA ILE A 101 1.53 -6.52 6.66
C ILE A 101 1.96 -7.52 7.74
N ASN A 102 1.18 -7.60 8.80
CA ASN A 102 1.35 -8.54 9.90
C ASN A 102 0.14 -9.48 9.95
N ALA A 103 0.27 -10.68 9.37
CA ALA A 103 -0.81 -11.66 9.35
C ALA A 103 -0.42 -12.95 10.08
N ARG A 104 -1.19 -13.36 11.09
CA ARG A 104 -0.86 -14.54 11.93
C ARG A 104 -0.73 -15.83 11.11
N ASP A 105 -1.62 -16.03 10.14
CA ASP A 105 -1.82 -17.33 9.49
C ASP A 105 -1.42 -17.37 8.01
N ARG A 106 -1.82 -16.36 7.23
CA ARG A 106 -1.54 -16.30 5.79
C ARG A 106 -1.68 -14.90 5.21
N VAL A 107 -0.81 -14.59 4.24
CA VAL A 107 -1.00 -13.51 3.25
C VAL A 107 -1.08 -14.12 1.86
N SER A 108 -2.05 -13.71 1.06
CA SER A 108 -2.14 -14.12 -0.35
C SER A 108 -2.42 -12.96 -1.29
N PHE A 109 -1.63 -12.88 -2.37
CA PHE A 109 -1.87 -12.03 -3.54
C PHE A 109 -2.20 -12.92 -4.74
N ASP A 110 -3.35 -12.71 -5.38
CA ASP A 110 -3.78 -13.44 -6.58
C ASP A 110 -4.48 -12.54 -7.62
N ASN A 111 -4.70 -13.07 -8.82
CA ASN A 111 -5.50 -12.48 -9.90
C ASN A 111 -5.18 -11.00 -10.18
N LEU A 112 -3.94 -10.73 -10.60
CA LEU A 112 -3.45 -9.39 -10.96
C LEU A 112 -3.47 -8.36 -9.83
N SER A 113 -3.59 -8.79 -8.57
CA SER A 113 -3.39 -7.89 -7.43
C SER A 113 -1.93 -7.45 -7.29
N ASP A 114 -1.71 -6.33 -6.60
CA ASP A 114 -0.39 -5.77 -6.35
C ASP A 114 -0.27 -4.96 -5.05
N ALA A 115 0.98 -4.77 -4.62
CA ALA A 115 1.35 -3.80 -3.60
C ALA A 115 2.55 -2.98 -4.08
N SER A 116 2.48 -1.65 -3.95
CA SER A 116 3.49 -0.73 -4.46
C SER A 116 3.85 0.42 -3.51
N THR A 117 5.14 0.66 -3.38
CA THR A 117 5.78 1.74 -2.60
C THR A 117 6.79 2.50 -3.46
N GLU A 118 6.45 2.68 -4.73
CA GLU A 118 7.39 3.12 -5.76
C GLU A 118 7.54 4.64 -5.85
N VAL A 119 8.71 5.08 -6.31
CA VAL A 119 8.89 6.44 -6.86
C VAL A 119 8.62 6.38 -8.36
N ARG A 120 7.47 6.88 -8.78
CA ARG A 120 6.97 6.73 -10.16
C ARG A 120 7.67 7.67 -11.15
N SER A 121 7.39 7.51 -12.45
CA SER A 121 7.95 8.37 -13.49
C SER A 121 7.75 9.84 -13.15
N ASP A 122 8.78 10.65 -13.35
CA ASP A 122 8.78 12.10 -13.10
C ASP A 122 8.60 12.51 -11.62
N ALA A 123 8.54 11.54 -10.70
CA ALA A 123 8.58 11.77 -9.25
C ALA A 123 10.02 11.84 -8.73
N ILE A 124 10.21 12.50 -7.59
CA ILE A 124 11.51 12.64 -6.92
C ILE A 124 11.33 12.26 -5.45
N GLY A 125 12.08 11.28 -4.96
CA GLY A 125 12.02 10.84 -3.57
C GLY A 125 12.70 9.50 -3.38
N THR A 126 12.67 8.99 -2.16
CA THR A 126 13.08 7.62 -1.84
C THR A 126 11.87 6.68 -1.85
N GLY A 127 12.04 5.47 -2.39
CA GLY A 127 11.04 4.40 -2.34
C GLY A 127 10.79 3.92 -0.92
N GLY A 128 9.57 3.48 -0.64
CA GLY A 128 9.20 2.90 0.65
C GLY A 128 9.39 1.39 0.66
N ASP A 129 9.29 0.80 1.84
CA ASP A 129 9.48 -0.64 2.02
C ASP A 129 8.15 -1.40 1.98
N ILE A 130 8.21 -2.64 1.49
CA ILE A 130 7.13 -3.62 1.66
C ILE A 130 7.59 -4.67 2.67
N VAL A 131 6.98 -4.68 3.85
CA VAL A 131 7.32 -5.60 4.93
C VAL A 131 6.16 -6.56 5.18
N ILE A 132 6.39 -7.86 4.99
CA ILE A 132 5.39 -8.91 5.19
C ILE A 132 5.88 -9.89 6.24
N THR A 133 5.17 -9.96 7.37
CA THR A 133 5.37 -10.96 8.41
C THR A 133 4.17 -11.89 8.49
N THR A 134 4.38 -13.19 8.22
CA THR A 134 3.30 -14.17 8.28
C THR A 134 3.79 -15.61 8.47
N ARG A 135 2.88 -16.54 8.79
CA ARG A 135 3.23 -17.96 8.75
C ARG A 135 3.39 -18.44 7.30
N ALA A 136 2.47 -18.08 6.41
CA ALA A 136 2.50 -18.52 5.01
C ALA A 136 2.22 -17.38 4.02
N LEU A 137 3.09 -17.19 3.04
CA LEU A 137 2.92 -16.25 1.94
C LEU A 137 2.63 -16.99 0.62
N SER A 138 1.62 -16.55 -0.12
CA SER A 138 1.39 -16.96 -1.50
C SER A 138 1.30 -15.72 -2.39
N VAL A 139 2.11 -15.65 -3.44
CA VAL A 139 1.98 -14.65 -4.51
C VAL A 139 1.85 -15.47 -5.79
N THR A 140 0.67 -15.48 -6.40
CA THR A 140 0.36 -16.37 -7.53
C THR A 140 -0.48 -15.62 -8.54
N ASN A 141 -0.13 -15.59 -9.82
CA ASN A 141 -0.83 -14.76 -10.84
C ASN A 141 -1.01 -13.27 -10.46
N ALA A 142 -0.29 -12.79 -9.45
CA ALA A 142 -0.29 -11.39 -9.04
C ALA A 142 0.56 -10.58 -10.02
N LEU A 143 0.31 -9.27 -10.12
CA LEU A 143 1.26 -8.40 -10.83
C LEU A 143 2.59 -8.37 -10.07
N GLY A 144 2.55 -8.26 -8.73
CA GLY A 144 3.72 -8.42 -7.88
C GLY A 144 3.72 -7.51 -6.66
N LEU A 145 4.90 -7.47 -6.03
CA LEU A 145 5.26 -6.54 -4.96
C LEU A 145 6.34 -5.62 -5.52
N PHE A 146 6.18 -4.30 -5.40
CA PHE A 146 7.05 -3.33 -6.05
C PHE A 146 7.51 -2.24 -5.08
N ALA A 147 8.81 -2.21 -4.76
CA ALA A 147 9.47 -1.17 -3.96
C ALA A 147 10.50 -0.38 -4.78
N GLY A 148 10.32 -0.32 -6.10
CA GLY A 148 11.29 0.24 -7.04
C GLY A 148 11.19 1.75 -7.26
N THR A 149 12.15 2.28 -8.01
CA THR A 149 12.16 3.68 -8.46
C THR A 149 12.24 3.73 -9.98
N SER A 150 11.23 4.35 -10.60
CA SER A 150 11.17 4.73 -12.01
C SER A 150 11.42 6.23 -12.24
N GLY A 151 11.33 7.04 -11.18
CA GLY A 151 11.69 8.46 -11.16
C GLY A 151 13.12 8.68 -10.68
N GLN A 152 13.32 9.71 -9.85
CA GLN A 152 14.63 10.04 -9.27
C GLN A 152 14.68 9.70 -7.78
N GLY A 153 15.70 8.94 -7.39
CA GLY A 153 16.05 8.63 -6.01
C GLY A 153 16.27 7.13 -5.78
N ASP A 154 16.46 6.74 -4.53
CA ASP A 154 16.78 5.36 -4.17
C ASP A 154 15.50 4.51 -4.07
N ALA A 155 15.61 3.22 -4.37
CA ALA A 155 14.53 2.25 -4.18
C ALA A 155 14.46 1.77 -2.72
N GLY A 156 13.29 1.27 -2.32
CA GLY A 156 13.10 0.59 -1.04
C GLY A 156 13.32 -0.92 -1.16
N ASP A 157 13.11 -1.61 -0.04
CA ASP A 157 13.29 -3.05 0.08
C ASP A 157 11.94 -3.80 0.14
N ILE A 158 11.97 -5.05 -0.28
CA ILE A 158 10.88 -6.01 -0.05
C ILE A 158 11.38 -7.04 0.97
N ILE A 159 10.82 -6.98 2.18
CA ILE A 159 11.25 -7.80 3.32
C ILE A 159 10.15 -8.81 3.64
N ILE A 160 10.42 -10.09 3.40
CA ILE A 160 9.47 -11.18 3.65
C ILE A 160 9.96 -12.06 4.79
N ASN A 161 9.22 -12.05 5.89
CA ASN A 161 9.41 -12.91 7.05
C ASN A 161 8.29 -13.96 7.07
N ALA A 162 8.46 -15.04 6.30
CA ALA A 162 7.50 -16.14 6.20
C ALA A 162 8.13 -17.50 6.56
N ARG A 163 7.36 -18.38 7.24
CA ARG A 163 7.80 -19.77 7.48
C ARG A 163 7.64 -20.64 6.23
N GLU A 164 6.62 -20.33 5.43
CA GLU A 164 6.28 -20.99 4.18
C GLU A 164 6.06 -19.92 3.11
N SER A 165 6.69 -20.04 1.95
CA SER A 165 6.49 -19.11 0.82
C SER A 165 6.31 -19.87 -0.49
N ARG A 166 5.29 -19.49 -1.27
CA ARG A 166 5.08 -19.95 -2.64
C ARG A 166 4.94 -18.73 -3.56
N LEU A 167 5.83 -18.63 -4.54
CA LEU A 167 5.87 -17.57 -5.54
C LEU A 167 5.80 -18.27 -6.91
N LEU A 168 4.73 -18.05 -7.68
CA LEU A 168 4.49 -18.68 -8.99
C LEU A 168 3.83 -17.76 -9.99
#